data_AF-A0A934XWP9-F1
#
_entry.id   AF-A0A934XWP9-F1
#
_cell.length_a   1.000
_cell.length_b   1.000
_cell.length_c   1.000
_cell.angle_alpha   90.00
_cell.angle_beta   90.00
_cell.angle_gamma   90.00
#
_symmetry.space_group_name_H-M   'P 1'
#
loop_
_entity.id
_entity.type
_entity.pdbx_description
1 polymer ?
#
loop_
_entity_poly.entity_id
_entity_poly.type
_entity_poly.pdbx_seq_one_letter_code
_entity_poly.pdbx_strand_id
1 'polypeptide(L)'
;MNTTLLDQIIAITEVSAKHWQPFDATSPGGIPFAGYLCRQESDKLGMLAVTRLGGQERLEFIPAMPKIHYPYIQDREGRLQVSIPVPINIVDARFTVKLDGTAIIFYPLTDAQGQVLEVVARTRLLPMLAPSRWGDWHGLLADVLPNRGPVEAAVREQHVVLVFELWGYRNPHLVRYEQPLALTLHTAIRHRKPVSHRRLADIAQRYGLALAPTLEAAAPDAAGLAVAYRRWQARLETENQAAGQDVFVQEGAILVLSTVETATYWKCKPPSIEEIHWQAGQRISKEIVRQALLKLLENGYDFAAGGVEDLQAALEGDFDPQQVAAEIEMINRTYLDFVIEIQRQAWLRSLVDSSGLNPHDLPALMRHLAPHYPRKEMGWVYATVKTLYGAG
;
A
#
# COMPACT_ATOMS: atom_id res chain seq x y z
N MET A 1 1.08 38.20 -14.47
CA MET A 1 1.90 36.99 -14.72
C MET A 1 0.92 35.82 -14.79
N ASN A 2 0.96 35.00 -15.84
CA ASN A 2 0.13 33.79 -15.89
C ASN A 2 0.72 32.79 -14.90
N THR A 3 0.07 32.65 -13.73
CA THR A 3 0.39 31.63 -12.73
C THR A 3 0.16 30.26 -13.34
N THR A 4 1.17 29.39 -13.34
CA THR A 4 1.00 28.02 -13.86
C THR A 4 0.06 27.23 -12.94
N LEU A 5 -0.59 26.18 -13.44
CA LEU A 5 -1.42 25.31 -12.58
C LEU A 5 -0.60 24.67 -11.44
N LEU A 6 0.68 24.40 -11.67
CA LEU A 6 1.59 23.92 -10.62
C LEU A 6 1.79 24.97 -9.53
N ASP A 7 1.93 26.25 -9.86
CA ASP A 7 2.03 27.32 -8.86
C ASP A 7 0.76 27.42 -8.01
N GLN A 8 -0.43 27.24 -8.62
CA GLN A 8 -1.70 27.20 -7.89
C GLN A 8 -1.75 25.98 -6.94
N ILE A 9 -1.31 24.81 -7.41
CA ILE A 9 -1.22 23.59 -6.59
C ILE A 9 -0.30 23.83 -5.39
N ILE A 10 0.88 24.41 -5.60
CA ILE A 10 1.84 24.73 -4.53
C ILE A 10 1.23 25.71 -3.53
N ALA A 11 0.56 26.76 -4.01
CA ALA A 11 -0.07 27.75 -3.13
C ALA A 11 -1.20 27.16 -2.27
N ILE A 12 -2.00 26.23 -2.82
CA ILE A 12 -3.12 25.61 -2.09
C ILE A 12 -2.63 24.54 -1.10
N THR A 13 -1.58 23.81 -1.46
CA THR A 13 -1.14 22.62 -0.71
C THR A 13 0.06 22.88 0.19
N GLU A 14 0.77 23.98 -0.02
CA GLU A 14 2.04 24.33 0.63
C GLU A 14 3.12 23.26 0.41
N VAL A 15 3.01 22.47 -0.66
CA VAL A 15 3.97 21.43 -1.04
C VAL A 15 4.84 21.94 -2.17
N SER A 16 6.16 21.91 -1.99
CA SER A 16 7.12 22.34 -3.01
C SER A 16 7.03 21.55 -4.32
N ALA A 17 7.34 22.21 -5.44
CA ALA A 17 7.27 21.66 -6.80
C ALA A 17 7.97 20.31 -6.98
N LYS A 18 9.12 20.09 -6.30
CA LYS A 18 9.92 18.86 -6.42
C LYS A 18 9.17 17.58 -6.00
N HIS A 19 8.09 17.71 -5.24
CA HIS A 19 7.28 16.57 -4.80
C HIS A 19 6.09 16.29 -5.72
N TRP A 20 5.86 17.11 -6.75
CA TRP A 20 4.75 16.94 -7.68
C TRP A 20 5.26 16.31 -8.98
N GLN A 21 4.91 15.05 -9.19
CA GLN A 21 5.26 14.34 -10.42
C GLN A 21 4.12 14.48 -11.45
N PRO A 22 4.37 14.99 -12.65
CA PRO A 22 3.32 15.07 -13.68
C PRO A 22 2.90 13.66 -14.13
N PHE A 23 1.63 13.52 -14.50
CA PHE A 23 1.10 12.30 -15.12
C PHE A 23 0.10 12.62 -16.24
N ASP A 24 0.00 11.71 -17.20
CA ASP A 24 -1.05 11.67 -18.23
C ASP A 24 -1.57 10.23 -18.30
N ALA A 25 -2.88 10.06 -18.28
CA ALA A 25 -3.55 8.76 -18.14
C ALA A 25 -4.89 8.73 -18.87
N THR A 26 -5.38 7.52 -19.14
CA THR A 26 -6.73 7.29 -19.66
C THR A 26 -7.42 6.28 -18.77
N SER A 27 -8.58 6.64 -18.22
CA SER A 27 -9.33 5.74 -17.35
C SER A 27 -9.78 4.46 -18.09
N PRO A 28 -10.15 3.39 -17.36
CA PRO A 28 -10.70 2.18 -17.98
C PRO A 28 -11.88 2.45 -18.93
N GLY A 29 -12.74 3.42 -18.62
CA GLY A 29 -13.84 3.87 -19.46
C GLY A 29 -13.45 4.75 -20.66
N GLY A 30 -12.15 5.01 -20.87
CA GLY A 30 -11.63 5.78 -22.00
C GLY A 30 -11.59 7.29 -21.78
N ILE A 31 -11.71 7.77 -20.54
CA ILE A 31 -11.70 9.21 -20.23
C ILE A 31 -10.24 9.66 -20.03
N PRO A 32 -9.69 10.54 -20.89
CA PRO A 32 -8.34 11.05 -20.70
C PRO A 32 -8.28 12.04 -19.52
N PHE A 33 -7.27 11.92 -18.66
CA PHE A 33 -7.05 12.83 -17.55
C PHE A 33 -5.56 12.99 -17.24
N ALA A 34 -5.17 14.19 -16.81
CA ALA A 34 -3.78 14.53 -16.52
C ALA A 34 -3.70 15.42 -15.27
N GLY A 35 -2.51 15.48 -14.67
CA GLY A 35 -2.32 16.20 -13.42
C GLY A 35 -0.95 16.00 -12.81
N TYR A 36 -0.90 16.15 -11.49
CA TYR A 36 0.29 15.91 -10.68
C TYR A 36 -0.01 14.94 -9.54
N LEU A 37 0.94 14.06 -9.24
CA LEU A 37 0.92 13.13 -8.12
C LEU A 37 1.91 13.60 -7.05
N CYS A 38 1.44 13.75 -5.81
CA CYS A 38 2.27 14.17 -4.69
C CYS A 38 3.07 13.01 -4.10
N ARG A 39 4.39 13.14 -4.04
CA ARG A 39 5.33 12.21 -3.41
C ARG A 39 5.89 12.70 -2.08
N GLN A 40 5.39 13.83 -1.56
CA GLN A 40 5.81 14.31 -0.24
C GLN A 40 5.33 13.34 0.85
N GLU A 41 6.23 12.94 1.75
CA GLU A 41 5.92 12.08 2.88
C GLU A 41 5.13 12.77 4.00
N SER A 42 3.93 13.26 3.66
CA SER A 42 3.03 13.98 4.57
C SER A 42 1.62 13.37 4.53
N ASP A 43 0.65 14.11 5.06
CA ASP A 43 -0.77 13.84 4.88
C ASP A 43 -1.21 13.88 3.40
N LYS A 44 -0.36 14.42 2.50
CA LYS A 44 -0.61 14.55 1.06
C LYS A 44 0.03 13.45 0.22
N LEU A 45 0.74 12.49 0.83
CA LEU A 45 1.42 11.42 0.08
C LEU A 45 0.43 10.61 -0.77
N GLY A 46 0.63 10.62 -2.09
CA GLY A 46 -0.23 9.96 -3.08
C GLY A 46 -1.42 10.80 -3.54
N MET A 47 -1.61 12.04 -3.06
CA MET A 47 -2.67 12.93 -3.53
C MET A 47 -2.50 13.22 -5.03
N LEU A 48 -3.60 13.20 -5.78
CA LEU A 48 -3.63 13.69 -7.16
C LEU A 48 -4.17 15.12 -7.19
N ALA A 49 -3.51 15.98 -7.95
CA ALA A 49 -4.04 17.25 -8.41
C ALA A 49 -4.37 17.10 -9.90
N VAL A 50 -5.63 16.80 -10.21
CA VAL A 50 -6.11 16.62 -11.59
C VAL A 50 -6.29 18.00 -12.22
N THR A 51 -5.52 18.26 -13.28
CA THR A 51 -5.50 19.54 -14.00
C THR A 51 -6.27 19.51 -15.31
N ARG A 52 -6.53 18.31 -15.84
CA ARG A 52 -7.27 18.10 -17.09
C ARG A 52 -8.11 16.83 -17.00
N LEU A 53 -9.35 16.87 -17.47
CA LEU A 53 -10.26 15.73 -17.54
C LEU A 53 -11.16 15.85 -18.77
N GLY A 54 -11.21 14.82 -19.62
CA GLY A 54 -12.04 14.83 -20.83
C GLY A 54 -11.69 15.99 -21.78
N GLY A 55 -10.43 16.42 -21.82
CA GLY A 55 -9.97 17.57 -22.60
C GLY A 55 -10.25 18.94 -21.98
N GLN A 56 -10.92 19.02 -20.83
CA GLN A 56 -11.21 20.28 -20.14
C GLN A 56 -10.19 20.56 -19.03
N GLU A 57 -9.71 21.80 -18.94
CA GLU A 57 -8.86 22.27 -17.84
C GLU A 57 -9.71 22.48 -16.57
N ARG A 58 -9.21 21.99 -15.43
CA ARG A 58 -9.85 22.14 -14.11
C ARG A 58 -8.80 21.98 -13.02
N LEU A 59 -9.15 22.18 -11.76
CA LEU A 59 -8.29 21.80 -10.65
C LEU A 59 -9.09 21.06 -9.58
N GLU A 60 -8.83 19.76 -9.45
CA GLU A 60 -9.45 18.90 -8.44
C GLU A 60 -8.38 18.14 -7.66
N PHE A 61 -8.56 18.07 -6.33
CA PHE A 61 -7.66 17.34 -5.45
C PHE A 61 -8.31 16.06 -4.96
N ILE A 62 -7.71 14.93 -5.31
CA ILE A 62 -8.17 13.60 -4.96
C ILE A 62 -7.22 13.04 -3.90
N PRO A 63 -7.68 12.87 -2.64
CA PRO A 63 -6.81 12.36 -1.60
C PRO A 63 -6.42 10.91 -1.84
N ALA A 64 -5.33 10.49 -1.21
CA ALA A 64 -4.94 9.10 -1.03
C ALA A 64 -4.97 8.76 0.45
N MET A 65 -4.60 7.53 0.80
CA MET A 65 -4.28 7.17 2.17
C MET A 65 -3.20 8.14 2.72
N PRO A 66 -3.43 8.86 3.84
CA PRO A 66 -2.41 9.72 4.42
C PRO A 66 -1.27 8.90 5.04
N LYS A 67 -0.07 9.48 5.21
CA LYS A 67 1.00 8.81 5.97
C LYS A 67 0.55 8.72 7.43
N ILE A 68 0.31 7.51 7.93
CA ILE A 68 -0.01 7.31 9.35
C ILE A 68 1.27 7.40 10.16
N HIS A 69 1.26 8.24 11.20
CA HIS A 69 2.39 8.46 12.09
C HIS A 69 2.34 7.52 13.29
N TYR A 70 3.45 7.43 13.99
CA TYR A 70 3.49 6.83 15.32
C TYR A 70 3.32 7.90 16.40
N PRO A 71 2.76 7.55 17.57
CA PRO A 71 2.48 8.51 18.63
C PRO A 71 3.68 8.69 19.57
N TYR A 72 4.92 8.74 19.07
CA TYR A 72 6.09 8.92 19.93
C TYR A 72 6.48 10.37 20.05
N ILE A 73 6.80 10.76 21.28
CA ILE A 73 7.49 12.01 21.60
C ILE A 73 8.81 11.65 22.27
N GLN A 74 9.83 12.48 22.05
CA GLN A 74 11.08 12.36 22.77
C GLN A 74 11.00 13.17 24.06
N ASP A 75 11.28 12.55 25.21
CA ASP A 75 11.40 13.27 26.47
C ASP A 75 12.69 14.09 26.56
N ARG A 76 12.86 14.86 27.64
CA ARG A 76 14.04 15.73 27.84
C ARG A 76 15.34 14.94 27.94
N GLU A 77 15.27 13.66 28.29
CA GLU A 77 16.42 12.76 28.39
C GLU A 77 16.66 11.97 27.09
N GLY A 78 15.91 12.26 26.04
CA GLY A 78 16.07 11.62 24.73
C GLY A 78 15.32 10.30 24.56
N ARG A 79 14.50 9.87 25.52
CA ARG A 79 13.77 8.59 25.47
C ARG A 79 12.43 8.75 24.76
N LEU A 80 12.06 7.75 23.95
CA LEU A 80 10.78 7.72 23.26
C LEU A 80 9.64 7.33 24.21
N GLN A 81 8.67 8.23 24.36
CA GLN A 81 7.44 8.00 25.12
C GLN A 81 6.23 7.97 24.19
N VAL A 82 5.29 7.07 24.46
CA VAL A 82 4.01 7.04 23.74
C VAL A 82 3.13 8.17 24.28
N SER A 83 2.79 9.12 23.43
CA SER A 83 1.92 10.25 23.70
C SER A 83 0.82 10.30 22.64
N ILE A 84 -0.39 9.91 23.04
CA ILE A 84 -1.55 9.85 22.17
C ILE A 84 -2.43 11.06 22.47
N PRO A 85 -2.45 12.09 21.59
CA PRO A 85 -3.34 13.22 21.79
C PRO A 85 -4.79 12.76 21.59
N VAL A 86 -5.63 12.99 22.60
CA VAL A 86 -7.07 12.71 22.53
C VAL A 86 -7.84 14.03 22.54
N PRO A 87 -8.30 14.51 21.37
CA PRO A 87 -9.18 15.67 21.30
C PRO A 87 -10.46 15.52 22.14
N ILE A 88 -11.01 16.63 22.62
CA ILE A 88 -12.20 16.66 23.49
C ILE A 88 -13.44 16.02 22.83
N ASN A 89 -13.51 16.03 21.50
CA ASN A 89 -14.64 15.53 20.73
C ASN A 89 -14.47 14.08 20.23
N ILE A 90 -13.49 13.32 20.74
CA ILE A 90 -13.37 11.89 20.45
C ILE A 90 -14.50 11.14 21.17
N VAL A 91 -15.24 10.34 20.42
CA VAL A 91 -16.38 9.54 20.90
C VAL A 91 -16.15 8.04 20.80
N ASP A 92 -15.09 7.63 20.10
CA ASP A 92 -14.71 6.24 19.90
C ASP A 92 -13.19 6.11 19.73
N ALA A 93 -12.61 5.12 20.40
CA ALA A 93 -11.22 4.74 20.23
C ALA A 93 -11.14 3.22 20.07
N ARG A 94 -10.38 2.74 19.09
CA ARG A 94 -10.23 1.29 18.87
C ARG A 94 -8.93 0.93 18.17
N PHE A 95 -8.44 -0.27 18.43
CA PHE A 95 -7.37 -0.90 17.68
C PHE A 95 -7.98 -1.77 16.59
N THR A 96 -7.48 -1.63 15.37
CA THR A 96 -7.84 -2.44 14.20
C THR A 96 -6.60 -3.15 13.67
N VAL A 97 -6.77 -4.27 12.98
CA VAL A 97 -5.64 -4.99 12.37
C VAL A 97 -4.94 -4.09 11.36
N LYS A 98 -3.61 -3.98 11.46
CA LYS A 98 -2.81 -3.43 10.36
C LYS A 98 -2.43 -4.59 9.44
N LEU A 99 -3.07 -4.63 8.28
CA LEU A 99 -2.72 -5.53 7.20
C LEU A 99 -1.50 -4.97 6.46
N ASP A 100 -0.66 -5.90 5.99
CA ASP A 100 0.58 -5.64 5.26
C ASP A 100 0.39 -6.05 3.81
N GLY A 101 0.26 -5.07 2.96
CA GLY A 101 -0.06 -5.28 1.57
C GLY A 101 0.10 -4.00 0.78
N THR A 102 -0.73 -3.88 -0.24
CA THR A 102 -0.72 -2.74 -1.15
C THR A 102 -2.04 -2.00 -1.01
N ALA A 103 -1.94 -0.69 -0.78
CA ALA A 103 -3.12 0.16 -0.68
C ALA A 103 -3.77 0.31 -2.07
N ILE A 104 -5.00 -0.19 -2.23
CA ILE A 104 -5.83 -0.01 -3.41
C ILE A 104 -6.87 1.07 -3.13
N ILE A 105 -6.79 2.16 -3.90
CA ILE A 105 -7.59 3.36 -3.72
C ILE A 105 -8.60 3.43 -4.85
N PHE A 106 -9.89 3.45 -4.50
CA PHE A 106 -10.98 3.72 -5.43
C PHE A 106 -11.43 5.17 -5.25
N TYR A 107 -11.35 5.94 -6.33
CA TYR A 107 -11.67 7.37 -6.30
C TYR A 107 -12.53 7.76 -7.49
N PRO A 108 -13.40 8.79 -7.35
CA PRO A 108 -14.23 9.27 -8.44
C PRO A 108 -13.45 10.22 -9.35
N LEU A 109 -13.67 10.10 -10.66
CA LEU A 109 -13.52 11.21 -11.61
C LEU A 109 -14.87 11.91 -11.71
N THR A 110 -14.90 13.23 -11.50
CA THR A 110 -16.16 13.98 -11.47
C THR A 110 -16.24 14.98 -12.62
N ASP A 111 -17.44 15.24 -13.14
CA ASP A 111 -17.68 16.34 -14.08
C ASP A 111 -17.62 17.72 -13.38
N ALA A 112 -17.94 18.79 -14.09
CA ALA A 112 -17.92 20.15 -13.54
C ALA A 112 -19.05 20.39 -12.51
N GLN A 113 -20.08 19.55 -12.51
CA GLN A 113 -21.22 19.59 -11.59
C GLN A 113 -21.01 18.67 -10.38
N GLY A 114 -19.87 17.99 -10.30
CA GLY A 114 -19.55 17.04 -9.22
C GLY A 114 -20.21 15.66 -9.38
N GLN A 115 -20.82 15.37 -10.53
CA GLN A 115 -21.34 14.03 -10.81
C GLN A 115 -20.19 13.10 -11.13
N VAL A 116 -20.22 11.90 -10.56
CA VAL A 116 -19.19 10.89 -10.81
C VAL A 116 -19.35 10.36 -12.23
N LEU A 117 -18.35 10.58 -13.07
CA LEU A 117 -18.25 9.99 -14.40
C LEU A 117 -17.84 8.52 -14.29
N GLU A 118 -16.73 8.28 -13.59
CA GLU A 118 -16.13 6.95 -13.44
C GLU A 118 -15.47 6.80 -12.07
N VAL A 119 -15.39 5.56 -11.58
CA VAL A 119 -14.61 5.21 -10.39
C VAL A 119 -13.35 4.49 -10.83
N VAL A 120 -12.19 5.06 -10.50
CA VAL A 120 -10.89 4.55 -10.93
C VAL A 120 -10.18 3.92 -9.73
N ALA A 121 -9.54 2.78 -9.96
CA ALA A 121 -8.69 2.11 -8.98
C ALA A 121 -7.21 2.47 -9.23
N ARG A 122 -6.43 2.64 -8.16
CA ARG A 122 -4.98 2.89 -8.22
C ARG A 122 -4.25 2.37 -6.98
N THR A 123 -2.94 2.14 -7.10
CA THR A 123 -2.07 2.09 -5.92
C THR A 123 -1.77 3.52 -5.43
N ARG A 124 -1.12 3.67 -4.28
CA ARG A 124 -0.89 4.98 -3.67
C ARG A 124 -0.11 5.96 -4.54
N LEU A 125 0.92 5.48 -5.24
CA LEU A 125 1.86 6.31 -6.01
C LEU A 125 1.73 6.15 -7.53
N LEU A 126 0.59 5.62 -7.98
CA LEU A 126 0.19 5.63 -9.38
C LEU A 126 -1.11 6.43 -9.53
N PRO A 127 -1.37 7.06 -10.70
CA PRO A 127 -2.66 7.70 -10.96
C PRO A 127 -3.76 6.68 -11.24
N MET A 128 -3.42 5.51 -11.77
CA MET A 128 -4.34 4.39 -12.05
C MET A 128 -3.59 3.06 -11.95
N LEU A 129 -4.31 1.96 -11.78
CA LEU A 129 -3.71 0.64 -11.99
C LEU A 129 -3.31 0.49 -13.45
N ALA A 130 -2.04 0.14 -13.68
CA ALA A 130 -1.50 -0.15 -15.00
C ALA A 130 -0.89 -1.55 -15.00
N PRO A 131 -1.05 -2.33 -16.07
CA PRO A 131 -0.25 -3.54 -16.27
C PRO A 131 1.23 -3.17 -16.28
N SER A 132 2.04 -3.92 -15.54
CA SER A 132 3.48 -3.85 -15.66
C SER A 132 4.03 -5.25 -15.93
N ARG A 133 5.17 -5.35 -16.61
CA ARG A 133 5.85 -6.65 -16.80
C ARG A 133 6.33 -7.27 -15.48
N TRP A 134 6.32 -6.51 -14.39
CA TRP A 134 6.82 -6.92 -13.09
C TRP A 134 5.71 -7.20 -12.07
N GLY A 135 4.46 -6.84 -12.39
CA GLY A 135 3.32 -6.98 -11.50
C GLY A 135 2.01 -6.63 -12.20
N ASP A 136 1.00 -7.47 -11.99
CA ASP A 136 -0.34 -7.30 -12.55
C ASP A 136 -1.33 -6.94 -11.44
N TRP A 137 -1.26 -5.69 -10.98
CA TRP A 137 -2.17 -5.18 -9.95
C TRP A 137 -3.63 -5.26 -10.40
N HIS A 138 -3.89 -5.16 -11.71
CA HIS A 138 -5.23 -5.28 -12.27
C HIS A 138 -5.76 -6.71 -12.15
N GLY A 139 -4.96 -7.71 -12.54
CA GLY A 139 -5.31 -9.13 -12.39
C GLY A 139 -5.47 -9.55 -10.93
N LEU A 140 -4.55 -9.13 -10.05
CA LEU A 140 -4.67 -9.38 -8.61
C LEU A 140 -5.96 -8.78 -8.04
N LEU A 141 -6.31 -7.56 -8.42
CA LEU A 141 -7.56 -6.93 -7.98
C LEU A 141 -8.79 -7.65 -8.56
N ALA A 142 -8.76 -8.05 -9.83
CA ALA A 142 -9.86 -8.74 -10.49
C ALA A 142 -10.17 -10.10 -9.83
N ASP A 143 -9.15 -10.81 -9.33
CA ASP A 143 -9.31 -12.08 -8.63
C ASP A 143 -10.11 -11.94 -7.32
N VAL A 144 -9.88 -10.87 -6.56
CA VAL A 144 -10.55 -10.64 -5.25
C VAL A 144 -11.76 -9.74 -5.32
N LEU A 145 -11.91 -8.98 -6.42
CA LEU A 145 -13.04 -8.09 -6.66
C LEU A 145 -13.54 -8.24 -8.12
N PRO A 146 -14.07 -9.41 -8.49
CA PRO A 146 -14.57 -9.65 -9.86
C PRO A 146 -15.80 -8.78 -10.17
N ASN A 147 -16.57 -8.40 -9.14
CA ASN A 147 -17.66 -7.44 -9.26
C ASN A 147 -17.33 -6.16 -8.49
N ARG A 148 -17.03 -5.09 -9.23
CA ARG A 148 -16.73 -3.76 -8.67
C ARG A 148 -17.98 -2.96 -8.30
N GLY A 149 -19.17 -3.40 -8.71
CA GLY A 149 -20.43 -2.66 -8.53
C GLY A 149 -20.67 -2.11 -7.12
N PRO A 150 -20.50 -2.90 -6.04
CA PRO A 150 -20.70 -2.39 -4.68
C PRO A 150 -19.70 -1.30 -4.27
N VAL A 151 -18.43 -1.43 -4.68
CA VAL A 151 -17.39 -0.41 -4.41
C VAL A 151 -17.71 0.88 -5.17
N GLU A 152 -18.12 0.76 -6.43
CA GLU A 152 -18.46 1.91 -7.26
C GLU A 152 -19.72 2.63 -6.77
N ALA A 153 -20.74 1.87 -6.34
CA ALA A 153 -21.93 2.42 -5.70
C ALA A 153 -21.57 3.18 -4.41
N ALA A 154 -20.71 2.61 -3.56
CA ALA A 154 -20.25 3.27 -2.34
C ALA A 154 -19.54 4.60 -2.62
N VAL A 155 -18.61 4.63 -3.58
CA VAL A 155 -17.91 5.86 -3.99
C VAL A 155 -18.90 6.92 -4.52
N ARG A 156 -19.84 6.50 -5.37
CA ARG A 156 -20.83 7.38 -6.01
C ARG A 156 -21.84 7.96 -5.01
N GLU A 157 -22.46 7.11 -4.21
CA GLU A 157 -23.55 7.51 -3.29
C GLU A 157 -23.03 8.24 -2.04
N GLN A 158 -21.82 7.91 -1.58
CA GLN A 158 -21.27 8.50 -0.35
C GLN A 158 -20.31 9.65 -0.61
N HIS A 159 -19.93 9.88 -1.88
CA HIS A 159 -18.94 10.86 -2.31
C HIS A 159 -17.63 10.74 -1.51
N VAL A 160 -17.09 9.52 -1.47
CA VAL A 160 -15.87 9.16 -0.73
C VAL A 160 -14.81 8.58 -1.65
N VAL A 161 -13.55 8.69 -1.23
CA VAL A 161 -12.47 7.83 -1.71
C VAL A 161 -12.38 6.63 -0.77
N LEU A 162 -12.44 5.42 -1.30
CA LEU A 162 -12.27 4.20 -0.51
C LEU A 162 -10.82 3.72 -0.60
N VAL A 163 -10.27 3.31 0.53
CA VAL A 163 -8.91 2.78 0.63
C VAL A 163 -8.99 1.38 1.20
N PHE A 164 -8.58 0.40 0.39
CA PHE A 164 -8.47 -1.00 0.76
C PHE A 164 -7.01 -1.38 0.90
N GLU A 165 -6.76 -2.43 1.68
CA GLU A 165 -5.52 -3.19 1.61
C GLU A 165 -5.75 -4.42 0.73
N LEU A 166 -4.92 -4.61 -0.30
CA LEU A 166 -4.79 -5.87 -1.03
C LEU A 166 -3.65 -6.66 -0.39
N TRP A 167 -3.94 -7.80 0.22
CA TRP A 167 -2.98 -8.55 1.03
C TRP A 167 -3.14 -10.07 0.83
N GLY A 168 -2.14 -10.83 1.24
CA GLY A 168 -2.09 -12.29 1.07
C GLY A 168 -0.75 -12.74 0.50
N TYR A 169 -0.48 -14.05 0.47
CA TYR A 169 0.83 -14.53 -0.01
C TYR A 169 1.09 -14.25 -1.48
N ARG A 170 0.05 -13.98 -2.29
CA ARG A 170 0.17 -13.58 -3.70
C ARG A 170 0.52 -12.10 -3.88
N ASN A 171 0.40 -11.29 -2.82
CA ASN A 171 0.93 -9.94 -2.74
C ASN A 171 1.94 -9.85 -1.59
N PRO A 172 3.15 -10.42 -1.76
CA PRO A 172 4.10 -10.56 -0.65
C PRO A 172 4.67 -9.20 -0.23
N HIS A 173 4.60 -8.94 1.08
CA HIS A 173 5.31 -7.86 1.77
C HIS A 173 6.17 -8.47 2.88
N LEU A 174 6.16 -7.91 4.09
CA LEU A 174 6.92 -8.39 5.23
C LEU A 174 6.22 -9.55 5.94
N VAL A 175 4.90 -9.46 6.08
CA VAL A 175 4.07 -10.48 6.73
C VAL A 175 3.81 -11.66 5.81
N ARG A 176 3.97 -12.87 6.35
CA ARG A 176 3.61 -14.11 5.67
C ARG A 176 2.17 -14.47 5.98
N TYR A 177 1.35 -14.51 4.94
CA TYR A 177 -0.07 -14.88 5.04
C TYR A 177 -0.31 -16.31 4.54
N GLU A 178 -1.28 -16.99 5.15
CA GLU A 178 -1.86 -18.22 4.57
C GLU A 178 -2.93 -17.89 3.51
N GLN A 179 -3.61 -16.75 3.66
CA GLN A 179 -4.59 -16.26 2.70
C GLN A 179 -3.91 -16.02 1.34
N PRO A 180 -4.42 -16.58 0.23
CA PRO A 180 -3.86 -16.33 -1.10
C PRO A 180 -3.88 -14.86 -1.46
N LEU A 181 -5.07 -14.28 -1.42
CA LEU A 181 -5.30 -12.89 -1.73
C LEU A 181 -6.63 -12.49 -1.08
N ALA A 182 -6.71 -11.28 -0.56
CA ALA A 182 -7.91 -10.68 -0.02
C ALA A 182 -7.84 -9.16 -0.18
N LEU A 183 -9.02 -8.53 -0.22
CA LEU A 183 -9.17 -7.09 -0.28
C LEU A 183 -10.01 -6.63 0.91
N THR A 184 -9.43 -5.81 1.77
CA THR A 184 -10.07 -5.37 3.02
C THR A 184 -10.12 -3.85 3.10
N LEU A 185 -11.30 -3.29 3.32
CA LEU A 185 -11.51 -1.86 3.51
C LEU A 185 -10.82 -1.40 4.79
N HIS A 186 -9.87 -0.48 4.64
CA HIS A 186 -9.07 0.05 5.73
C HIS A 186 -9.58 1.44 6.17
N THR A 187 -9.94 2.30 5.21
CA THR A 187 -10.53 3.61 5.49
C THR A 187 -11.33 4.15 4.31
N ALA A 188 -12.07 5.23 4.56
CA ALA A 188 -12.69 6.05 3.54
C ALA A 188 -12.37 7.53 3.83
N ILE A 189 -12.19 8.33 2.79
CA ILE A 189 -11.80 9.73 2.89
C ILE A 189 -12.89 10.59 2.27
N ARG A 190 -13.36 11.59 3.02
CA ARG A 190 -14.34 12.57 2.59
C ARG A 190 -13.83 13.97 2.94
N HIS A 191 -13.89 14.90 2.00
CA HIS A 191 -13.37 16.27 2.20
C HIS A 191 -11.93 16.29 2.74
N ARG A 192 -11.06 15.41 2.19
CA ARG A 192 -9.64 15.23 2.58
C ARG A 192 -9.41 14.76 4.02
N LYS A 193 -10.44 14.34 4.74
CA LYS A 193 -10.33 13.76 6.08
C LYS A 193 -10.82 12.32 6.07
N PRO A 194 -10.15 11.40 6.79
CA PRO A 194 -10.72 10.09 6.98
C PRO A 194 -12.02 10.16 7.75
N VAL A 195 -12.99 9.33 7.38
CA VAL A 195 -14.29 9.23 8.06
C VAL A 195 -14.15 8.51 9.40
N SER A 196 -15.06 8.78 10.33
CA SER A 196 -15.14 8.05 11.60
C SER A 196 -15.30 6.54 11.38
N HIS A 197 -14.82 5.72 12.32
CA HIS A 197 -14.95 4.27 12.19
C HIS A 197 -16.42 3.82 12.08
N ARG A 198 -17.34 4.47 12.81
CA ARG A 198 -18.78 4.20 12.70
C ARG A 198 -19.27 4.37 11.27
N ARG A 199 -18.94 5.49 10.62
CA ARG A 199 -19.31 5.73 9.22
C ARG A 199 -18.67 4.74 8.27
N LEU A 200 -17.40 4.40 8.52
CA LEU A 200 -16.71 3.38 7.73
C LEU A 200 -17.40 2.02 7.83
N ALA A 201 -17.81 1.63 9.03
CA ALA A 201 -18.57 0.40 9.27
C ALA A 201 -19.96 0.43 8.63
N ASP A 202 -20.66 1.55 8.69
CA ASP A 202 -21.95 1.73 8.02
C ASP A 202 -21.80 1.59 6.49
N ILE A 203 -20.76 2.18 5.89
CA ILE A 203 -20.42 1.99 4.48
C ILE A 203 -20.13 0.52 4.20
N ALA A 204 -19.24 -0.10 4.98
CA ALA A 204 -18.86 -1.49 4.78
C ALA A 204 -20.07 -2.42 4.81
N GLN A 205 -20.94 -2.27 5.80
CA GLN A 205 -22.16 -3.06 5.94
C GLN A 205 -23.14 -2.81 4.77
N ARG A 206 -23.39 -1.55 4.42
CA ARG A 206 -24.37 -1.19 3.38
C ARG A 206 -24.01 -1.73 2.00
N TYR A 207 -22.71 -1.76 1.67
CA TYR A 207 -22.22 -2.20 0.36
C TYR A 207 -21.55 -3.58 0.39
N GLY A 208 -21.65 -4.32 1.50
CA GLY A 208 -21.09 -5.67 1.62
C GLY A 208 -19.57 -5.73 1.47
N LEU A 209 -18.85 -4.73 1.97
CA LEU A 209 -17.39 -4.65 1.90
C LEU A 209 -16.76 -5.26 3.16
N ALA A 210 -15.70 -6.06 2.99
CA ALA A 210 -14.93 -6.57 4.13
C ALA A 210 -14.21 -5.42 4.84
N LEU A 211 -14.48 -5.20 6.13
CA LEU A 211 -13.83 -4.16 6.94
C LEU A 211 -12.64 -4.74 7.73
N ALA A 212 -11.57 -3.97 7.89
CA ALA A 212 -10.45 -4.34 8.75
C ALA A 212 -10.95 -4.72 10.16
N PRO A 213 -10.60 -5.92 10.67
CA PRO A 213 -11.12 -6.39 11.95
C PRO A 213 -10.76 -5.45 13.10
N THR A 214 -11.73 -5.21 13.99
CA THR A 214 -11.47 -4.54 15.27
C THR A 214 -10.84 -5.55 16.22
N LEU A 215 -9.67 -5.21 16.76
CA LEU A 215 -8.96 -5.98 17.77
C LEU A 215 -9.49 -5.67 19.18
N GLU A 216 -9.71 -4.38 19.46
CA GLU A 216 -10.20 -3.92 20.76
C GLU A 216 -10.88 -2.55 20.61
N ALA A 217 -12.05 -2.38 21.22
CA ALA A 217 -12.59 -1.06 21.51
C ALA A 217 -12.08 -0.60 22.89
N ALA A 218 -11.55 0.61 22.95
CA ALA A 218 -10.94 1.18 24.15
C ALA A 218 -11.67 2.46 24.57
N ALA A 219 -11.54 2.82 25.85
CA ALA A 219 -11.94 4.14 26.29
C ALA A 219 -11.03 5.20 25.62
N PRO A 220 -11.59 6.34 25.18
CA PRO A 220 -10.81 7.43 24.59
C PRO A 220 -10.12 8.24 25.69
N ASP A 221 -9.23 7.61 26.43
CA ASP A 221 -8.46 8.25 27.50
C ASP A 221 -6.96 8.10 27.23
N ALA A 222 -6.21 9.20 27.30
CA ALA A 222 -4.83 9.22 26.80
C ALA A 222 -3.90 8.21 27.53
N ALA A 223 -4.04 8.09 28.86
CA ALA A 223 -3.21 7.19 29.67
C ALA A 223 -3.54 5.71 29.40
N GLY A 224 -4.82 5.36 29.40
CA GLY A 224 -5.32 4.02 29.10
C GLY A 224 -5.00 3.61 27.67
N LEU A 225 -5.11 4.51 26.71
CA LEU A 225 -4.70 4.27 25.33
C LEU A 225 -3.19 4.03 25.20
N ALA A 226 -2.35 4.75 25.92
CA ALA A 226 -0.91 4.51 25.92
C ALA A 226 -0.56 3.13 26.50
N VAL A 227 -1.24 2.72 27.57
CA VAL A 227 -1.11 1.37 28.15
C VAL A 227 -1.59 0.29 27.17
N ALA A 228 -2.77 0.49 26.57
CA ALA A 228 -3.32 -0.44 25.57
C ALA A 228 -2.42 -0.55 24.34
N TYR A 229 -1.85 0.56 23.87
CA TYR A 229 -0.89 0.61 22.78
C TYR A 229 0.32 -0.27 23.09
N ARG A 230 0.98 -0.08 24.25
CA ARG A 230 2.13 -0.90 24.66
C ARG A 230 1.79 -2.38 24.80
N ARG A 231 0.60 -2.69 25.35
CA ARG A 231 0.12 -4.06 25.46
C ARG A 231 -0.04 -4.73 24.08
N TRP A 232 -0.60 -4.02 23.11
CA TRP A 232 -0.72 -4.51 21.73
C TRP A 232 0.64 -4.71 21.08
N GLN A 233 1.59 -3.79 21.23
CA GLN A 233 2.96 -3.99 20.75
C GLN A 233 3.59 -5.27 21.31
N ALA A 234 3.52 -5.48 22.64
CA ALA A 234 4.11 -6.64 23.29
C ALA A 234 3.46 -7.97 22.85
N ARG A 235 2.14 -7.96 22.69
CA ARG A 235 1.40 -9.12 22.18
C ARG A 235 1.84 -9.49 20.75
N LEU A 236 1.83 -8.52 19.84
CA LEU A 236 2.17 -8.74 18.44
C LEU A 236 3.64 -9.15 18.28
N GLU A 237 4.53 -8.61 19.12
CA GLU A 237 5.93 -9.02 19.18
C GLU A 237 6.07 -10.48 19.60
N THR A 238 5.31 -10.92 20.61
CA THR A 238 5.30 -12.32 21.06
C THR A 238 4.82 -13.26 19.95
N GLU A 239 3.79 -12.85 19.19
CA GLU A 239 3.29 -13.63 18.04
C GLU A 239 4.35 -13.76 16.94
N ASN A 240 5.06 -12.68 16.61
CA ASN A 240 6.16 -12.72 15.63
C ASN A 240 7.35 -13.56 16.12
N GLN A 241 7.78 -13.40 17.38
CA GLN A 241 8.87 -14.19 17.94
C GLN A 241 8.57 -15.70 17.96
N ALA A 242 7.31 -16.07 18.22
CA ALA A 242 6.86 -17.45 18.19
C ALA A 242 6.87 -18.06 16.78
N ALA A 243 6.76 -17.24 15.71
CA ALA A 243 6.82 -17.70 14.32
C ALA A 243 8.26 -18.02 13.87
N GLY A 244 9.26 -17.55 14.61
CA GLY A 244 10.68 -17.82 14.36
C GLY A 244 11.45 -16.60 13.86
N GLN A 245 12.77 -16.75 13.79
CA GLN A 245 13.66 -15.69 13.33
C GLN A 245 13.36 -15.29 11.88
N ASP A 246 13.24 -13.98 11.62
CA ASP A 246 12.92 -13.40 10.31
C ASP A 246 11.60 -13.90 9.70
N VAL A 247 10.65 -14.29 10.55
CA VAL A 247 9.29 -14.65 10.17
C VAL A 247 8.30 -13.72 10.87
N PHE A 248 7.61 -12.89 10.08
CA PHE A 248 6.59 -11.99 10.59
C PHE A 248 5.21 -12.50 10.19
N VAL A 249 4.32 -12.64 11.17
CA VAL A 249 2.92 -13.05 11.00
C VAL A 249 1.94 -11.92 11.32
N GLN A 250 2.43 -10.85 11.96
CA GLN A 250 1.69 -9.63 12.25
C GLN A 250 2.54 -8.39 11.92
N GLU A 251 1.95 -7.43 11.21
CA GLU A 251 2.60 -6.14 10.97
C GLU A 251 2.40 -5.17 12.12
N GLY A 252 1.21 -5.19 12.73
CA GLY A 252 0.80 -4.20 13.71
C GLY A 252 -0.70 -4.10 13.90
N ALA A 253 -1.08 -3.10 14.67
CA ALA A 253 -2.42 -2.57 14.78
C ALA A 253 -2.43 -1.10 14.33
N ILE A 254 -3.62 -0.60 14.00
CA ILE A 254 -3.89 0.82 13.83
C ILE A 254 -4.82 1.26 14.95
N LEU A 255 -4.36 2.21 15.77
CA LEU A 255 -5.22 2.92 16.69
C LEU A 255 -6.01 3.98 15.92
N VAL A 256 -7.33 3.87 15.97
CA VAL A 256 -8.29 4.78 15.37
C VAL A 256 -8.93 5.61 16.48
N LEU A 257 -8.82 6.93 16.39
CA LEU A 257 -9.54 7.88 17.25
C LEU A 257 -10.59 8.59 16.41
N SER A 258 -11.86 8.32 16.69
CA SER A 258 -12.98 8.87 15.91
C SER A 258 -13.71 9.97 16.67
N THR A 259 -13.94 11.08 15.98
CA THR A 259 -15.07 11.96 16.29
C THR A 259 -16.36 11.33 15.74
N VAL A 260 -17.49 12.01 15.81
CA VAL A 260 -18.72 11.57 15.15
C VAL A 260 -18.53 11.42 13.63
N GLU A 261 -17.71 12.30 13.04
CA GLU A 261 -17.64 12.50 11.59
C GLU A 261 -16.34 11.98 10.96
N THR A 262 -15.23 12.12 11.67
CA THR A 262 -13.87 11.92 11.15
C THR A 262 -13.04 11.04 12.06
N ALA A 263 -11.92 10.53 11.56
CA ALA A 263 -10.94 9.79 12.35
C ALA A 263 -9.51 10.31 12.17
N THR A 264 -8.70 10.09 13.21
CA THR A 264 -7.24 10.18 13.20
C THR A 264 -6.66 8.80 13.47
N TYR A 265 -5.52 8.49 12.86
CA TYR A 265 -4.89 7.17 12.96
C TYR A 265 -3.49 7.26 13.55
N TRP A 266 -3.10 6.22 14.27
CA TRP A 266 -1.74 5.99 14.74
C TRP A 266 -1.34 4.54 14.45
N LYS A 267 -0.12 4.34 13.93
CA LYS A 267 0.44 2.98 13.79
C LYS A 267 0.86 2.48 15.16
N CYS A 268 0.53 1.23 15.48
CA CYS A 268 0.95 0.50 16.66
C CYS A 268 1.63 -0.79 16.21
N LYS A 269 2.94 -0.73 15.94
CA LYS A 269 3.69 -1.87 15.43
C LYS A 269 4.53 -2.51 16.53
N PRO A 270 4.75 -3.83 16.52
CA PRO A 270 5.67 -4.46 17.47
C PRO A 270 7.12 -3.97 17.23
N PRO A 271 7.98 -3.94 18.27
CA PRO A 271 9.34 -3.41 18.16
C PRO A 271 10.15 -3.98 17.00
N SER A 272 10.09 -5.29 16.75
CA SER A 272 10.80 -5.92 15.64
C SER A 272 10.42 -5.36 14.25
N ILE A 273 9.17 -4.93 14.08
CA ILE A 273 8.72 -4.27 12.85
C ILE A 273 9.04 -2.77 12.88
N GLU A 274 8.92 -2.11 14.04
CA GLU A 274 9.32 -0.70 14.19
C GLU A 274 10.80 -0.51 13.87
N GLU A 275 11.64 -1.44 14.28
CA GLU A 275 13.06 -1.49 13.97
C GLU A 275 13.29 -1.43 12.45
N ILE A 276 12.58 -2.22 11.65
CA ILE A 276 12.68 -2.15 10.17
C ILE A 276 12.30 -0.76 9.62
N HIS A 277 11.47 0.01 10.35
CA HIS A 277 10.92 1.30 9.94
C HIS A 277 11.64 2.53 10.55
N TRP A 278 12.46 2.38 11.59
CA TRP A 278 13.12 3.46 12.33
C TRP A 278 14.59 3.15 12.59
N GLN A 279 15.47 3.37 11.64
CA GLN A 279 16.89 3.08 11.87
C GLN A 279 17.82 4.16 11.34
N ALA A 280 17.90 5.24 12.12
CA ALA A 280 19.21 5.83 12.38
C ALA A 280 20.02 4.84 13.23
N GLY A 281 21.07 4.24 12.66
CA GLY A 281 22.12 3.56 13.43
C GLY A 281 22.17 2.03 13.47
N GLN A 282 21.31 1.31 12.72
CA GLN A 282 21.44 -0.15 12.58
C GLN A 282 21.91 -0.57 11.17
N ARG A 283 22.39 -1.81 11.08
CA ARG A 283 22.92 -2.43 9.88
C ARG A 283 21.80 -2.76 8.90
N ILE A 284 21.90 -2.33 7.64
CA ILE A 284 20.92 -2.65 6.60
C ILE A 284 20.93 -4.17 6.37
N SER A 285 19.79 -4.82 6.62
CA SER A 285 19.62 -6.27 6.45
C SER A 285 19.11 -6.62 5.05
N LYS A 286 19.23 -7.90 4.67
CA LYS A 286 18.69 -8.41 3.40
C LYS A 286 17.19 -8.18 3.28
N GLU A 287 16.44 -8.30 4.37
CA GLU A 287 14.99 -8.13 4.36
C GLU A 287 14.61 -6.66 4.17
N ILE A 288 15.34 -5.71 4.76
CA ILE A 288 15.15 -4.27 4.50
C ILE A 288 15.32 -3.96 3.00
N VAL A 289 16.37 -4.50 2.38
CA VAL A 289 16.62 -4.33 0.94
C VAL A 289 15.49 -4.92 0.11
N ARG A 290 14.99 -6.12 0.48
CA ARG A 290 13.87 -6.76 -0.19
C ARG A 290 12.59 -5.94 -0.10
N GLN A 291 12.29 -5.37 1.07
CA GLN A 291 11.13 -4.49 1.25
C GLN A 291 11.23 -3.22 0.41
N ALA A 292 12.42 -2.61 0.32
CA ALA A 292 12.63 -1.46 -0.56
C ALA A 292 12.39 -1.81 -2.04
N LEU A 293 12.84 -2.99 -2.49
CA LEU A 293 12.59 -3.51 -3.83
C LEU A 293 11.10 -3.77 -4.10
N LEU A 294 10.36 -4.36 -3.15
CA LEU A 294 8.92 -4.56 -3.26
C LEU A 294 8.15 -3.22 -3.33
N LYS A 295 8.57 -2.21 -2.56
CA LYS A 295 8.01 -0.85 -2.65
C LYS A 295 8.28 -0.21 -4.01
N LEU A 296 9.50 -0.34 -4.55
CA LEU A 296 9.82 0.14 -5.89
C LEU A 296 8.88 -0.50 -6.93
N LEU A 297 8.71 -1.82 -6.83
CA LEU A 297 7.80 -2.58 -7.69
C LEU A 297 6.33 -2.08 -7.60
N GLU A 298 5.80 -1.88 -6.39
CA GLU A 298 4.47 -1.32 -6.15
C GLU A 298 4.28 0.06 -6.78
N ASN A 299 5.35 0.84 -6.81
CA ASN A 299 5.37 2.19 -7.37
C ASN A 299 5.57 2.21 -8.90
N GLY A 300 5.52 1.05 -9.55
CA GLY A 300 5.64 0.91 -11.01
C GLY A 300 7.07 1.10 -11.52
N TYR A 301 8.09 0.90 -10.67
CA TYR A 301 9.48 0.97 -11.10
C TYR A 301 9.79 -0.11 -12.15
N ASP A 302 10.53 0.28 -13.19
CA ASP A 302 10.92 -0.63 -14.26
C ASP A 302 12.35 -1.16 -14.07
N PHE A 303 12.44 -2.37 -13.51
CA PHE A 303 13.72 -3.04 -13.23
C PHE A 303 14.58 -3.39 -14.45
N ALA A 304 14.10 -3.29 -15.70
CA ALA A 304 15.00 -3.43 -16.86
C ALA A 304 15.48 -2.10 -17.43
N ALA A 305 14.91 -0.97 -16.99
CA ALA A 305 15.37 0.36 -17.40
C ALA A 305 16.22 1.04 -16.31
N GLY A 306 16.02 0.68 -15.05
CA GLY A 306 16.79 1.23 -13.94
C GLY A 306 17.93 0.32 -13.46
N GLY A 307 18.57 0.73 -12.36
CA GLY A 307 19.74 0.06 -11.78
C GLY A 307 19.69 -0.05 -10.26
N VAL A 308 20.74 -0.62 -9.68
CA VAL A 308 20.87 -0.75 -8.23
C VAL A 308 21.05 0.62 -7.55
N GLU A 309 21.49 1.62 -8.29
CA GLU A 309 21.64 3.01 -7.86
C GLU A 309 20.31 3.63 -7.45
N ASP A 310 19.20 3.26 -8.11
CA ASP A 310 17.87 3.75 -7.75
C ASP A 310 17.40 3.15 -6.41
N LEU A 311 17.75 1.88 -6.15
CA LEU A 311 17.53 1.24 -4.87
C LEU A 311 18.39 1.89 -3.78
N GLN A 312 19.65 2.21 -4.07
CA GLN A 312 20.52 2.93 -3.14
C GLN A 312 19.93 4.30 -2.80
N ALA A 313 19.51 5.09 -3.80
CA ALA A 313 18.88 6.38 -3.58
C ALA A 313 17.57 6.27 -2.77
N ALA A 314 16.80 5.20 -2.98
CA ALA A 314 15.62 4.91 -2.16
C ALA A 314 15.99 4.60 -0.70
N LEU A 315 17.04 3.81 -0.47
CA LEU A 315 17.56 3.51 0.86
C LEU A 315 18.17 4.75 1.54
N GLU A 316 18.90 5.60 0.82
CA GLU A 316 19.47 6.86 1.33
C GLU A 316 18.40 7.89 1.75
N GLY A 317 17.14 7.69 1.32
CA GLY A 317 16.01 8.45 1.86
C GLY A 317 15.69 8.11 3.31
N ASP A 318 16.00 6.89 3.74
CA ASP A 318 15.66 6.32 5.05
C ASP A 318 16.89 6.06 5.94
N PHE A 319 18.09 5.95 5.36
CA PHE A 319 19.35 5.58 6.02
C PHE A 319 20.48 6.57 5.75
N ASP A 320 21.46 6.63 6.67
CA ASP A 320 22.67 7.42 6.43
C ASP A 320 23.45 6.87 5.22
N PRO A 321 23.90 7.72 4.28
CA PRO A 321 24.62 7.27 3.08
C PRO A 321 25.87 6.41 3.37
N GLN A 322 26.56 6.62 4.50
CA GLN A 322 27.70 5.80 4.89
C GLN A 322 27.28 4.37 5.28
N GLN A 323 26.09 4.21 5.87
CA GLN A 323 25.53 2.89 6.17
C GLN A 323 25.15 2.14 4.90
N VAL A 324 24.55 2.85 3.93
CA VAL A 324 24.22 2.29 2.60
C VAL A 324 25.50 1.86 1.89
N ALA A 325 26.53 2.71 1.88
CA ALA A 325 27.82 2.39 1.28
C ALA A 325 28.51 1.19 1.96
N ALA A 326 28.38 1.04 3.28
CA ALA A 326 28.96 -0.08 4.02
C ALA A 326 28.35 -1.44 3.67
N GLU A 327 27.07 -1.49 3.25
CA GLU A 327 26.36 -2.73 2.91
C GLU A 327 26.19 -2.94 1.40
N ILE A 328 26.95 -2.21 0.57
CA ILE A 328 26.78 -2.16 -0.89
C ILE A 328 26.85 -3.53 -1.56
N GLU A 329 27.71 -4.44 -1.09
CA GLU A 329 27.83 -5.78 -1.67
C GLU A 329 26.57 -6.62 -1.44
N MET A 330 26.00 -6.55 -0.23
CA MET A 330 24.75 -7.24 0.12
C MET A 330 23.56 -6.64 -0.63
N ILE A 331 23.52 -5.31 -0.74
CA ILE A 331 22.50 -4.58 -1.52
C ILE A 331 22.54 -5.03 -2.97
N ASN A 332 23.72 -5.01 -3.61
CA ASN A 332 23.91 -5.42 -5.01
C ASN A 332 23.49 -6.87 -5.24
N ARG A 333 23.92 -7.78 -4.36
CA ARG A 333 23.55 -9.20 -4.47
C ARG A 333 22.03 -9.39 -4.34
N THR A 334 21.41 -8.73 -3.37
CA THR A 334 19.96 -8.84 -3.13
C THR A 334 19.16 -8.25 -4.28
N TYR A 335 19.61 -7.12 -4.85
CA TYR A 335 19.03 -6.54 -6.07
C TYR A 335 19.09 -7.53 -7.23
N LEU A 336 20.26 -8.11 -7.52
CA LEU A 336 20.43 -9.06 -8.61
C LEU A 336 19.57 -10.32 -8.43
N ASP A 337 19.59 -10.91 -7.22
CA ASP A 337 18.75 -12.06 -6.88
C ASP A 337 17.26 -11.75 -7.13
N PHE A 338 16.80 -10.56 -6.72
CA PHE A 338 15.43 -10.11 -6.90
C PHE A 338 15.08 -9.91 -8.37
N VAL A 339 15.92 -9.20 -9.14
CA VAL A 339 15.70 -8.94 -10.58
C VAL A 339 15.66 -10.25 -11.37
N ILE A 340 16.56 -11.20 -11.07
CA ILE A 340 16.55 -12.52 -11.70
C ILE A 340 15.24 -13.24 -11.39
N GLU A 341 14.80 -13.23 -10.13
CA GLU A 341 13.57 -13.93 -9.73
C GLU A 341 12.33 -13.33 -10.42
N ILE A 342 12.17 -12.00 -10.45
CA ILE A 342 11.03 -11.36 -11.13
C ILE A 342 11.05 -11.63 -12.65
N GLN A 343 12.24 -11.67 -13.28
CA GLN A 343 12.38 -12.02 -14.70
C GLN A 343 11.98 -13.48 -14.96
N ARG A 344 12.41 -14.40 -14.11
CA ARG A 344 12.03 -15.82 -14.21
C ARG A 344 10.53 -15.99 -14.03
N GLN A 345 9.91 -15.27 -13.10
CA GLN A 345 8.46 -15.27 -12.90
C GLN A 345 7.70 -14.69 -14.10
N ALA A 346 8.18 -13.59 -14.67
CA ALA A 346 7.58 -12.98 -15.86
C ALA A 346 7.67 -13.91 -17.08
N TRP A 347 8.81 -14.59 -17.27
CA TRP A 347 8.98 -15.60 -18.32
C TRP A 347 8.03 -16.79 -18.12
N LEU A 348 7.94 -17.31 -16.90
CA LEU A 348 7.02 -18.40 -16.57
C LEU A 348 5.56 -18.00 -16.85
N ARG A 349 5.15 -16.79 -16.43
CA ARG A 349 3.82 -16.25 -16.71
C ARG A 349 3.52 -16.20 -18.21
N SER A 350 4.46 -15.69 -19.00
CA SER A 350 4.33 -15.67 -20.47
C SER A 350 4.10 -17.06 -21.06
N LEU A 351 4.82 -18.09 -20.58
CA LEU A 351 4.62 -19.47 -21.01
C LEU A 351 3.24 -20.03 -20.61
N VAL A 352 2.81 -19.76 -19.39
CA VAL A 352 1.48 -20.20 -18.92
C VAL A 352 0.37 -19.52 -19.73
N ASP A 353 0.42 -18.20 -19.88
CA ASP A 353 -0.61 -17.42 -20.56
C ASP A 353 -0.69 -17.76 -22.05
N SER A 354 0.45 -17.98 -22.72
CA SER A 354 0.50 -18.38 -24.13
C SER A 354 0.10 -19.83 -24.38
N SER A 355 0.12 -20.69 -23.36
CA SER A 355 -0.30 -22.09 -23.48
C SER A 355 -1.81 -22.25 -23.72
N GLY A 356 -2.61 -21.26 -23.30
CA GLY A 356 -4.08 -21.36 -23.28
C GLY A 356 -4.63 -22.43 -22.33
N LEU A 357 -3.79 -23.04 -21.51
CA LEU A 357 -4.19 -24.05 -20.51
C LEU A 357 -4.74 -23.38 -19.26
N ASN A 358 -5.66 -24.07 -18.59
CA ASN A 358 -6.14 -23.65 -17.27
C ASN A 358 -5.01 -23.77 -16.24
N PRO A 359 -4.60 -22.68 -15.56
CA PRO A 359 -3.55 -22.72 -14.53
C PRO A 359 -3.87 -23.63 -13.33
N HIS A 360 -5.15 -23.97 -13.13
CA HIS A 360 -5.59 -24.90 -12.09
C HIS A 360 -5.50 -26.38 -12.50
N ASP A 361 -5.32 -26.70 -13.79
CA ASP A 361 -4.97 -28.06 -14.26
C ASP A 361 -3.45 -28.23 -14.24
N LEU A 362 -2.90 -28.29 -13.03
CA LEU A 362 -1.45 -28.41 -12.82
C LEU A 362 -0.83 -29.61 -13.55
N PRO A 363 -1.44 -30.82 -13.60
CA PRO A 363 -0.88 -31.94 -14.36
C PRO A 363 -0.74 -31.66 -15.87
N ALA A 364 -1.73 -31.03 -16.51
CA ALA A 364 -1.60 -30.65 -17.92
C ALA A 364 -0.57 -29.53 -18.11
N LEU A 365 -0.63 -28.50 -17.27
CA LEU A 365 0.27 -27.35 -17.37
C LEU A 365 1.73 -27.73 -17.12
N MET A 366 2.03 -28.55 -16.11
CA MET A 366 3.41 -28.99 -15.84
C MET A 366 4.00 -29.84 -16.97
N ARG A 367 3.17 -30.66 -17.65
CA ARG A 367 3.60 -31.40 -18.85
C ARG A 367 3.93 -30.46 -20.01
N HIS A 368 3.15 -29.38 -20.16
CA HIS A 368 3.42 -28.35 -21.16
C HIS A 368 4.69 -27.54 -20.85
N LEU A 369 4.95 -27.23 -19.57
CA LEU A 369 6.11 -26.44 -19.16
C LEU A 369 7.43 -27.23 -19.08
N ALA A 370 7.37 -28.56 -18.89
CA ALA A 370 8.55 -29.41 -18.73
C ALA A 370 9.62 -29.30 -19.84
N PRO A 371 9.28 -29.10 -21.13
CA PRO A 371 10.27 -28.87 -22.17
C PRO A 371 11.05 -27.55 -22.05
N HIS A 372 10.51 -26.57 -21.32
CA HIS A 372 11.11 -25.24 -21.17
C HIS A 372 12.03 -25.11 -19.94
N TYR A 373 11.99 -26.07 -19.02
CA TYR A 373 12.72 -26.03 -17.76
C TYR A 373 13.48 -27.33 -17.48
N PRO A 374 14.70 -27.26 -16.93
CA PRO A 374 15.38 -28.45 -16.44
C PRO A 374 14.58 -29.17 -15.36
N ARG A 375 14.64 -30.51 -15.31
CA ARG A 375 13.93 -31.31 -14.30
C ARG A 375 14.16 -30.85 -12.86
N LYS A 376 15.38 -30.38 -12.54
CA LYS A 376 15.76 -29.85 -11.22
C LYS A 376 15.02 -28.56 -10.83
N GLU A 377 14.50 -27.82 -11.81
CA GLU A 377 13.79 -26.55 -11.59
C GLU A 377 12.26 -26.73 -11.55
N MET A 378 11.74 -27.89 -11.93
CA MET A 378 10.29 -28.13 -11.97
C MET A 378 9.61 -27.98 -10.60
N GLY A 379 10.35 -28.18 -9.49
CA GLY A 379 9.84 -27.87 -8.15
C GLY A 379 9.57 -26.39 -7.95
N TRP A 380 10.48 -25.52 -8.41
CA TRP A 380 10.28 -24.07 -8.42
C TRP A 380 9.14 -23.69 -9.37
N VAL A 381 9.11 -24.23 -10.60
CA VAL A 381 8.04 -23.95 -11.57
C VAL A 381 6.66 -24.26 -10.97
N TYR A 382 6.50 -25.44 -10.38
CA TYR A 382 5.26 -25.86 -9.74
C TYR A 382 4.85 -24.92 -8.61
N ALA A 383 5.77 -24.63 -7.67
CA ALA A 383 5.50 -23.74 -6.55
C ALA A 383 5.14 -22.32 -7.02
N THR A 384 5.88 -21.79 -7.99
CA THR A 384 5.67 -20.45 -8.54
C THR A 384 4.36 -20.35 -9.29
N VAL A 385 3.95 -21.35 -10.08
CA VAL A 385 2.61 -21.38 -10.71
C VAL A 385 1.51 -21.35 -9.64
N LYS A 386 1.64 -22.16 -8.58
CA LYS A 386 0.68 -22.12 -7.46
C LYS A 386 0.57 -20.74 -6.85
N THR A 387 1.70 -20.07 -6.61
CA THR A 387 1.73 -18.71 -6.07
C THR A 387 1.13 -17.70 -7.04
N LEU A 388 1.57 -17.66 -8.29
CA LEU A 388 1.13 -16.65 -9.25
C LEU A 388 -0.37 -16.75 -9.56
N TYR A 389 -0.92 -17.96 -9.64
CA TYR A 389 -2.29 -18.20 -10.10
C TYR A 389 -3.24 -18.71 -9.00
N GLY A 390 -2.78 -18.86 -7.75
CA GLY A 390 -3.61 -19.41 -6.67
C GLY A 390 -4.10 -20.85 -6.93
N ALA A 391 -3.32 -21.64 -7.67
CA ALA A 391 -3.64 -23.04 -7.97
C ALA A 391 -3.31 -23.94 -6.75
N GLY A 392 -4.01 -23.71 -5.64
CA GLY A 392 -3.83 -24.38 -4.35
C GLY A 392 -4.36 -25.79 -4.34
#